data_AF-A0AA96XCA3-F1
#
_entry.id   AF-A0AA96XCA3-F1
#
_cell.length_a   1.000
_cell.length_b   1.000
_cell.length_c   1.000
_cell.angle_alpha   90.00
_cell.angle_beta   90.00
_cell.angle_gamma   90.00
#
_symmetry.space_group_name_H-M   'P 1'
#
loop_
_entity.id
_entity.type
_entity.pdbx_description
1 polymer ?
#
loop_
_entity_poly.entity_id
_entity_poly.type
_entity_poly.pdbx_seq_one_letter_code
_entity_poly.pdbx_strand_id
1 'polypeptide(L)' 'MYVCICKGITDRQIKEAIYDGSTSVKALRRQLGVSSQCGRCAEQTKEIIDETMSGGMVSSANNGLFYSAS' A
#
# COMPACT_ATOMS: atom_id res chain seq x y z
N MET A 1 10.22 2.18 1.06
CA MET A 1 9.76 2.27 2.46
C MET A 1 9.19 0.95 2.94
N TYR A 2 9.21 0.69 4.26
CA TYR A 2 8.41 -0.41 4.83
C TYR A 2 6.94 -0.03 4.84
N VAL A 3 6.11 -0.89 4.28
CA VAL A 3 4.65 -0.74 4.22
C VAL A 3 3.99 -1.57 5.30
N CYS A 4 4.45 -2.81 5.52
CA CYS A 4 3.94 -3.68 6.58
C CYS A 4 5.04 -3.95 7.62
N ILE A 5 4.98 -3.25 8.75
CA ILE A 5 5.96 -3.43 9.85
C ILE A 5 5.85 -4.84 10.45
N CYS A 6 4.63 -5.33 10.65
CA CYS A 6 4.33 -6.66 11.17
C CYS A 6 5.05 -7.81 10.44
N LYS A 7 5.27 -7.66 9.13
CA LYS A 7 5.85 -8.69 8.27
C LYS A 7 7.15 -8.26 7.60
N GLY A 8 7.65 -7.06 7.89
CA GLY A 8 8.84 -6.51 7.25
C GLY A 8 8.70 -6.39 5.72
N ILE A 9 7.53 -6.02 5.20
CA ILE A 9 7.29 -5.92 3.75
C ILE A 9 7.48 -4.48 3.29
N THR A 10 8.25 -4.31 2.22
CA THR A 10 8.56 -3.02 1.60
C THR A 10 7.68 -2.70 0.40
N ASP A 11 7.60 -1.43 0.03
CA ASP A 11 6.88 -0.99 -1.17
C ASP A 11 7.45 -1.63 -2.44
N ARG A 12 8.78 -1.81 -2.50
CA ARG A 12 9.44 -2.45 -3.64
C ARG A 12 8.97 -3.88 -3.82
N GLN A 13 8.92 -4.66 -2.75
CA GLN A 13 8.42 -6.04 -2.79
C GLN A 13 6.95 -6.10 -3.21
N ILE A 14 6.14 -5.14 -2.78
CA ILE A 14 4.73 -5.04 -3.20
C ILE A 14 4.65 -4.75 -4.70
N LYS A 15 5.41 -3.78 -5.21
CA LYS A 15 5.45 -3.42 -6.63
C LYS A 15 5.95 -4.59 -7.49
N GLU A 16 7.02 -5.26 -7.08
CA GLU A 16 7.52 -6.48 -7.75
C GLU A 16 6.41 -7.56 -7.84
N ALA A 17 5.70 -7.83 -6.74
CA ALA A 17 4.59 -8.78 -6.77
C ALA A 17 3.41 -8.32 -7.65
N ILE A 18 3.14 -7.01 -7.75
CA ILE A 18 2.13 -6.46 -8.67
C ILE A 18 2.56 -6.71 -10.12
N TYR A 19 3.83 -6.49 -10.47
CA TYR A 19 4.36 -6.78 -11.80
C TYR A 19 4.32 -8.28 -12.14
N ASP A 20 4.44 -9.15 -11.13
CA ASP A 20 4.23 -10.60 -11.26
C ASP A 20 2.73 -11.00 -11.38
N GLY A 21 1.81 -10.03 -11.33
CA GLY A 21 0.37 -10.22 -11.54
C GLY A 21 -0.49 -10.20 -10.27
N SER A 22 0.08 -9.95 -9.09
CA SER A 22 -0.71 -9.79 -7.85
C SER A 22 -1.32 -8.40 -7.74
N THR A 23 -2.46 -8.20 -8.38
CA THR A 23 -3.16 -6.91 -8.53
C THR A 23 -4.23 -6.63 -7.47
N SER A 24 -4.18 -7.29 -6.31
CA SER A 24 -5.12 -7.04 -5.21
C SER A 24 -4.48 -7.31 -3.85
N VAL A 25 -5.00 -6.65 -2.80
CA VAL A 25 -4.54 -6.88 -1.42
C VAL A 25 -4.69 -8.34 -1.02
N LYS A 26 -5.75 -9.04 -1.48
CA LYS A 26 -5.94 -10.48 -1.23
C LYS A 26 -4.85 -11.33 -1.89
N ALA A 27 -4.47 -11.01 -3.12
CA ALA A 27 -3.40 -11.70 -3.83
C ALA A 27 -2.04 -11.44 -3.15
N LEU A 28 -1.72 -10.18 -2.87
CA LEU A 28 -0.50 -9.80 -2.15
C LEU A 28 -0.44 -10.41 -0.74
N ARG A 29 -1.56 -10.50 -0.03
CA ARG A 29 -1.63 -11.16 1.28
C ARG A 29 -1.27 -12.64 1.17
N ARG A 30 -1.73 -13.32 0.11
CA ARG A 30 -1.41 -14.74 -0.13
C ARG A 30 0.05 -14.93 -0.51
N GLN A 31 0.63 -14.02 -1.30
CA GLN A 31 2.00 -14.14 -1.80
C GLN A 31 3.06 -13.65 -0.79
N LEU A 32 2.86 -12.47 -0.19
CA LEU A 32 3.85 -11.79 0.66
C LEU A 32 3.48 -11.83 2.14
N GLY A 33 2.23 -12.12 2.50
CA GLY A 33 1.74 -12.00 3.88
C GLY A 33 1.33 -10.58 4.28
N VAL A 34 1.27 -9.63 3.34
CA VAL A 34 0.86 -8.24 3.65
C VAL A 34 -0.54 -8.22 4.25
N SER A 35 -0.76 -7.37 5.25
CA SER A 35 -2.04 -7.23 5.95
C SER A 35 -2.57 -8.52 6.59
N SER A 36 -1.70 -9.52 6.86
CA SER A 36 -2.11 -10.79 7.46
C SER A 36 -2.07 -10.81 8.99
N GLN A 37 -1.58 -9.74 9.64
CA GLN A 37 -1.53 -9.60 11.10
C GLN A 37 -2.46 -8.48 11.56
N CYS A 38 -1.95 -7.27 11.82
CA CYS A 38 -2.75 -6.17 12.38
C CYS A 38 -3.63 -5.45 11.36
N GLY A 39 -3.40 -5.67 10.05
CA GLY A 39 -4.19 -5.08 8.96
C GLY A 39 -3.97 -3.57 8.71
N ARG A 40 -3.21 -2.85 9.55
CA ARG A 40 -3.05 -1.38 9.46
C ARG A 40 -2.44 -0.88 8.15
N CYS A 41 -1.66 -1.71 7.47
CA CYS A 41 -1.06 -1.37 6.18
C CYS A 41 -1.99 -1.58 4.98
N ALA A 42 -3.23 -2.06 5.18
CA ALA A 42 -4.12 -2.47 4.09
C ALA A 42 -4.48 -1.30 3.16
N GLU A 43 -4.81 -0.14 3.70
CA GLU A 43 -5.13 1.06 2.91
C GLU A 43 -3.93 1.49 2.07
N GLN A 44 -2.77 1.69 2.71
CA GLN A 44 -1.54 2.04 2.01
C GLN A 44 -1.11 1.01 0.95
N THR A 45 -1.35 -0.28 1.20
CA THR A 45 -1.09 -1.34 0.20
C THR A 45 -2.00 -1.18 -1.01
N LYS A 46 -3.27 -0.81 -0.80
CA LYS A 46 -4.24 -0.57 -1.87
C LYS A 46 -3.85 0.67 -2.68
N GLU A 47 -3.46 1.76 -2.03
CA GLU A 47 -2.96 2.96 -2.70
C GLU A 47 -1.77 2.64 -3.62
N ILE A 48 -0.80 1.84 -3.14
CA ILE A 48 0.34 1.39 -3.96
C ILE A 48 -0.13 0.56 -5.17
N ILE A 49 -1.13 -0.31 -5.01
CA ILE A 49 -1.70 -1.06 -6.14
C ILE A 49 -2.27 -0.08 -7.17
N ASP A 50 -3.14 0.82 -6.73
CA ASP A 50 -3.83 1.77 -7.60
C ASP A 50 -2.82 2.69 -8.34
N GLU A 51 -1.79 3.18 -7.63
CA GLU A 51 -0.70 3.97 -8.20
C GLU A 51 0.13 3.19 -9.23
N THR A 52 0.49 1.94 -8.90
CA THR A 52 1.32 1.09 -9.76
C THR A 52 0.57 0.68 -11.03
N MET A 53 -0.74 0.43 -10.94
CA MET A 53 -1.56 0.03 -12.07
C MET A 53 -2.02 1.20 -12.94
N SER A 54 -2.16 2.41 -12.38
CA SER A 54 -2.61 3.60 -13.11
C SER A 54 -1.50 4.36 -13.84
N GLY A 55 -0.26 3.85 -13.86
CA GLY A 55 0.83 4.47 -14.62
C GLY A 55 1.37 5.79 -14.03
N GLY A 56 1.22 6.01 -12.71
CA GLY A 56 1.94 7.08 -12.01
C GLY A 56 1.38 8.49 -12.17
N MET A 57 0.08 8.71 -11.96
CA MET A 57 -0.45 10.07 -11.72
C MET A 57 -0.86 10.21 -10.25
N VAL A 58 -0.08 11.00 -9.51
CA VAL A 58 -0.31 11.34 -8.10
C VAL A 58 -1.59 12.17 -7.98
N SER A 59 -2.65 11.59 -7.40
CA SER A 59 -3.80 12.37 -6.93
C SER A 59 -3.56 12.70 -5.46
N SER A 60 -2.87 13.81 -5.22
CA SER A 60 -2.64 14.36 -3.88
C SER A 60 -3.98 14.81 -3.30
N ALA A 61 -4.60 13.97 -2.48
CA ALA A 61 -5.79 14.29 -1.71
C ALA A 61 -5.47 14.24 -0.21
N ASN A 62 -5.03 15.40 0.29
CA ASN A 62 -5.33 15.96 1.62
C ASN A 62 -5.02 15.11 2.87
N ASN A 63 -3.91 15.43 3.54
CA ASN A 63 -3.82 15.27 5.00
C ASN A 63 -2.99 16.41 5.63
N GLY A 64 -3.52 17.65 5.58
CA GLY A 64 -2.89 18.82 6.18
C GLY A 64 -3.83 19.89 6.73
N LEU A 65 -5.15 19.71 6.65
CA LEU A 65 -6.14 20.66 7.19
C LEU A 65 -6.68 20.16 8.54
N PHE A 66 -5.81 20.06 9.55
CA PHE A 66 -6.24 19.96 10.94
C PHE A 66 -5.30 20.75 11.86
N TYR A 67 -5.26 22.06 11.67
CA TYR A 67 -5.01 22.98 12.78
C TYR A 67 -5.81 24.27 12.54
N SER A 68 -7.14 24.14 12.51
CA SER A 68 -7.98 25.21 13.02
C SER A 68 -8.16 24.94 14.52
N ALA A 69 -7.34 25.59 15.33
CA ALA A 69 -7.58 25.75 16.76
C ALA A 69 -7.05 27.13 17.20
N SER A 70 -8.02 28.02 17.37
CA SER A 70 -8.03 29.29 18.13
C SER A 70 -7.20 30.47 17.64
#